data_AF-A0A7S1TZF7-F1
#
_entry.id   AF-A0A7S1TZF7-F1
#
_cell.length_a   1.000
_cell.length_b   1.000
_cell.length_c   1.000
_cell.angle_alpha   90.00
_cell.angle_beta   90.00
_cell.angle_gamma   90.00
#
_symmetry.space_group_name_H-M   'P 1'
#
loop_
_entity.id
_entity.type
_entity.pdbx_description
1 polymer ?
#
loop_
_entity_poly.entity_id
_entity_poly.type
_entity_poly.pdbx_seq_one_letter_code
_entity_poly.pdbx_strand_id
1 'polypeptide(L)'
;GLTVLAYRYEGLRRSDFVQVMGSIRDRMENEFGPYPKRAACKTFVGWVEKAGGAVRGTPLHRKRQEAAAEAAGSFTAAALVPGHEFDDIWPLQLISIRDEDQMGILYRLLRKLPHIIRFYLDNFIFPVTCEHKSLKLSASGQDLGSSIIWGRRLGFSGTPSDMLPREMGECQFEPGSDGKVVHYLTDPTVVTTQHLAAGWSPTSVLDAVATGGYTALIDTGALITGLSNLEVAQYLLRAKGMPKKFRGCVYLDEDDRQVVLMRDTWKIEPLAACGLQWHERFTFYDMIHTTGMDIK
;
A
#
# COMPACT_ATOMS: atom_id res chain seq x y z
N GLY A 1 7.03 23.87 -2.57
CA GLY A 1 5.61 23.53 -2.81
C GLY A 1 4.84 23.52 -1.49
N LEU A 2 3.53 23.74 -1.52
CA LEU A 2 2.68 23.80 -0.32
C LEU A 2 2.17 22.43 0.16
N THR A 3 2.55 21.35 -0.51
CA THR A 3 2.17 19.97 -0.16
C THR A 3 3.41 19.06 -0.13
N VAL A 4 3.33 17.96 0.62
CA VAL A 4 4.38 16.92 0.65
C VAL A 4 4.66 16.36 -0.76
N LEU A 5 3.63 16.23 -1.59
CA LEU A 5 3.78 15.82 -2.99
C LEU A 5 4.59 16.82 -3.81
N ALA A 6 4.38 18.13 -3.62
CA ALA A 6 5.15 19.13 -4.34
C ALA A 6 6.66 19.04 -4.02
N TYR A 7 7.05 18.74 -2.77
CA TYR A 7 8.45 18.49 -2.45
C TYR A 7 9.00 17.21 -3.09
N ARG A 8 8.17 16.18 -3.31
CA ARG A 8 8.58 14.96 -4.00
C ARG A 8 8.90 15.22 -5.48
N TYR A 9 8.12 16.07 -6.16
CA TYR A 9 8.32 16.38 -7.57
C TYR A 9 9.41 17.47 -7.78
N GLU A 10 9.32 18.57 -7.04
CA GLU A 10 10.14 19.77 -7.26
C GLU A 10 11.39 19.84 -6.36
N GLY A 11 11.38 19.16 -5.21
CA GLY A 11 12.40 19.30 -4.18
C GLY A 11 12.31 20.63 -3.42
N LEU A 12 13.33 20.91 -2.61
CA LEU A 12 13.48 22.20 -1.91
C LEU A 12 13.72 23.34 -2.91
N ARG A 13 13.20 24.53 -2.62
CA ARG A 13 13.59 25.76 -3.33
C ARG A 13 15.05 26.11 -2.97
N ARG A 14 15.72 26.88 -3.83
CA ARG A 14 17.11 27.29 -3.59
C ARG A 14 17.28 28.02 -2.26
N SER A 15 16.37 28.95 -1.95
CA SER A 15 16.35 29.68 -0.66
C SER A 15 16.24 28.74 0.54
N ASP A 16 15.32 27.79 0.48
CA ASP A 16 15.02 26.85 1.56
C ASP A 16 16.22 25.92 1.79
N PHE A 17 16.86 25.49 0.70
CA PHE A 17 18.07 24.68 0.76
C PHE A 17 19.25 25.42 1.41
N VAL A 18 19.48 26.68 1.04
CA VAL A 18 20.51 27.53 1.66
C VAL A 18 20.26 27.67 3.16
N GLN A 19 19.00 27.83 3.57
CA GLN A 19 18.62 27.91 4.98
C GLN A 19 18.93 26.60 5.75
N VAL A 20 18.64 25.44 5.15
CA VAL A 20 18.99 24.14 5.74
C VAL A 20 20.49 23.98 5.89
N MET A 21 21.26 24.31 4.83
CA MET A 21 22.71 24.19 4.84
C MET A 21 23.36 25.15 5.85
N GLY A 22 22.83 26.37 5.98
CA GLY A 22 23.24 27.29 7.04
C GLY A 22 22.99 26.71 8.43
N SER A 23 21.79 26.17 8.69
CA SER A 23 21.46 25.63 10.00
C SER A 23 22.28 24.40 10.39
N ILE A 24 22.57 23.48 9.46
CA ILE A 24 23.41 22.32 9.79
C ILE A 24 24.87 22.73 10.04
N ARG A 25 25.37 23.78 9.34
CA ARG A 25 26.69 24.36 9.63
C ARG A 25 26.71 25.02 11.00
N ASP A 26 25.71 25.81 11.34
CA ASP A 26 25.63 26.48 12.64
C ASP A 26 25.50 25.44 13.78
N ARG A 27 24.76 24.35 13.59
CA ARG A 27 24.73 23.22 14.54
C ARG A 27 26.10 22.59 14.70
N MET A 28 26.79 22.32 13.59
CA MET A 28 28.15 21.78 13.64
C MET A 28 29.09 22.69 14.44
N GLU A 29 29.03 24.01 14.25
CA GLU A 29 29.88 24.96 14.98
C GLU A 29 29.63 24.93 16.50
N ASN A 30 28.38 24.70 16.92
CA ASN A 30 27.99 24.60 18.32
C ASN A 30 28.20 23.21 18.95
N GLU A 31 28.50 22.18 18.16
CA GLU A 31 28.77 20.83 18.65
C GLU A 31 30.25 20.66 19.07
N PHE A 32 30.48 19.97 20.19
CA PHE A 32 31.82 19.74 20.72
C PHE A 32 32.50 18.48 20.12
N GLY A 33 33.84 18.49 20.12
CA GLY A 33 34.67 17.35 19.72
C GLY A 33 35.12 17.36 18.25
N PRO A 34 35.79 16.29 17.78
CA PRO A 34 36.32 16.20 16.41
C PRO A 34 35.21 16.23 15.36
N TYR A 35 35.39 16.95 14.26
CA TYR A 35 34.39 17.11 13.19
C TYR A 35 33.75 15.79 12.72
N PRO A 36 34.50 14.70 12.43
CA PRO A 36 33.87 13.44 11.98
C PRO A 36 32.94 12.79 13.02
N LYS A 37 33.07 13.14 14.30
CA LYS A 37 32.26 12.59 15.40
C LYS A 37 31.01 13.43 15.68
N ARG A 38 30.97 14.69 15.24
CA ARG A 38 29.85 15.63 15.38
C ARG A 38 28.60 15.11 14.69
N ALA A 39 27.44 15.26 15.32
CA ALA A 39 26.15 14.80 14.83
C ALA A 39 25.75 15.51 13.53
N ALA A 40 26.00 16.82 13.41
CA ALA A 40 25.76 17.57 12.19
C ALA A 40 26.60 17.05 11.01
N CYS A 41 27.89 16.78 11.22
CA CYS A 41 28.77 16.21 10.19
C CYS A 41 28.31 14.81 9.76
N LYS A 42 27.94 13.94 10.70
CA LYS A 42 27.40 12.61 10.40
C LYS A 42 26.08 12.68 9.63
N THR A 43 25.21 13.62 9.99
CA THR A 43 23.93 13.86 9.31
C THR A 43 24.18 14.27 7.86
N PHE A 44 25.09 15.22 7.64
CA PHE A 44 25.47 15.66 6.30
C PHE A 44 26.07 14.53 5.46
N VAL A 45 27.02 13.77 6.00
CA VAL A 45 27.59 12.59 5.33
C VAL A 45 26.49 11.60 4.96
N GLY A 46 25.60 11.27 5.89
CA GLY A 46 24.47 10.38 5.62
C GLY A 46 23.53 10.89 4.53
N TRP A 47 23.33 12.21 4.40
CA TRP A 47 22.55 12.78 3.30
C TRP A 47 23.24 12.61 1.95
N VAL A 48 24.53 12.92 1.86
CA VAL A 48 25.33 12.77 0.64
C VAL A 48 25.36 11.32 0.18
N GLU A 49 25.62 10.39 1.10
CA GLU A 49 25.66 8.95 0.80
C GLU A 49 24.30 8.41 0.32
N LYS A 50 23.21 8.80 0.99
CA LYS A 50 21.84 8.41 0.58
C LYS A 50 21.40 9.02 -0.75
N ALA A 51 21.96 10.17 -1.12
CA ALA A 51 21.76 10.79 -2.43
C ALA A 51 22.68 10.18 -3.52
N GLY A 52 23.52 9.21 -3.16
CA GLY A 52 24.40 8.51 -4.08
C GLY A 52 25.78 9.15 -4.24
N GLY A 53 26.10 10.23 -3.52
CA GLY A 53 27.43 10.85 -3.49
C GLY A 53 28.34 10.29 -2.40
N ALA A 54 29.56 10.82 -2.31
CA ALA A 54 30.51 10.52 -1.24
C ALA A 54 31.24 11.80 -0.78
N VAL A 55 31.52 11.87 0.53
CA VAL A 55 32.22 12.99 1.15
C VAL A 55 33.70 12.67 1.31
N ARG A 56 34.59 13.62 0.99
CA ARG A 56 36.05 13.46 1.12
C ARG A 56 36.45 12.92 2.48
N GLY A 57 37.31 11.90 2.45
CA GLY A 57 37.88 11.30 3.65
C GLY A 57 36.94 10.35 4.40
N THR A 58 35.72 10.09 3.91
CA THR A 58 34.88 9.02 4.47
C THR A 58 35.29 7.65 3.93
N PRO A 59 34.94 6.54 4.63
CA PRO A 59 35.21 5.19 4.13
C PRO A 59 34.61 4.92 2.75
N LEU A 60 33.40 5.44 2.46
CA LEU A 60 32.77 5.28 1.15
C LEU A 60 33.56 5.97 0.05
N HIS A 61 34.05 7.19 0.30
CA HIS A 61 34.89 7.93 -0.64
C HIS A 61 36.18 7.17 -0.96
N ARG A 62 36.90 6.67 0.06
CA ARG A 62 38.12 5.88 -0.15
C ARG A 62 37.84 4.62 -0.98
N LYS A 63 36.76 3.89 -0.64
CA LYS A 63 36.36 2.68 -1.38
C LYS A 63 36.04 2.98 -2.86
N ARG A 64 35.37 4.10 -3.14
CA ARG A 64 35.07 4.53 -4.52
C ARG A 64 36.33 4.94 -5.28
N GLN A 65 37.27 5.62 -4.63
CA GLN A 65 38.56 5.97 -5.24
C GLN A 65 39.42 4.74 -5.55
N GLU A 66 39.49 3.76 -4.65
CA GLU A 66 40.20 2.50 -4.87
C GLU A 66 39.61 1.72 -6.05
N ALA A 67 38.27 1.58 -6.10
CA ALA A 67 37.59 0.92 -7.22
C ALA A 67 37.81 1.66 -8.55
N ALA A 68 37.84 3.00 -8.54
CA ALA A 68 38.13 3.79 -9.73
C ALA A 68 39.58 3.64 -10.21
N ALA A 69 40.55 3.56 -9.28
CA ALA A 69 41.96 3.33 -9.59
C ALA A 69 42.20 1.92 -10.15
N GLU A 70 41.54 0.89 -9.60
CA GLU A 70 41.57 -0.48 -10.11
C GLU A 70 40.97 -0.55 -11.54
N ALA A 71 39.85 0.13 -11.78
CA ALA A 71 39.23 0.20 -13.10
C ALA A 71 40.13 0.91 -14.13
N ALA A 72 40.82 1.98 -13.74
CA ALA A 72 41.75 2.70 -14.61
C ALA A 72 43.03 1.90 -14.96
N GLY A 73 43.41 0.93 -14.13
CA GLY A 73 44.52 0.00 -14.40
C GLY A 73 44.16 -1.15 -15.34
N SER A 74 42.88 -1.39 -15.62
CA SER A 74 42.42 -2.40 -16.58
C SER A 74 42.36 -1.79 -17.98
N PHE A 75 43.20 -2.30 -18.90
CA PHE A 75 43.23 -1.92 -20.34
C PHE A 75 41.98 -2.33 -21.15
N THR A 76 40.83 -2.54 -20.51
CA THR A 76 39.55 -2.73 -21.20
C THR A 76 38.88 -1.37 -21.39
N ALA A 77 39.02 -0.82 -22.59
CA ALA A 77 38.41 0.43 -23.05
C ALA A 77 36.86 0.33 -23.16
N ALA A 78 36.19 0.22 -22.01
CA ALA A 78 34.75 0.35 -21.90
C ALA A 78 34.41 1.27 -20.72
N ALA A 79 34.10 2.52 -21.07
CA ALA A 79 33.64 3.61 -20.22
C ALA A 79 34.65 4.14 -19.18
N LEU A 80 35.36 5.23 -19.53
CA LEU A 80 35.58 6.30 -18.56
C LEU A 80 34.20 6.68 -18.01
N VAL A 81 33.80 6.09 -16.88
CA VAL A 81 32.74 6.68 -16.06
C VAL A 81 33.38 7.96 -15.55
N PRO A 82 32.97 9.16 -16.01
CA PRO A 82 33.44 10.39 -15.39
C PRO A 82 33.12 10.23 -13.91
N GLY A 83 34.12 10.38 -13.02
CA GLY A 83 33.90 10.30 -11.58
C GLY A 83 32.63 11.07 -11.28
N HIS A 84 31.65 10.43 -10.62
CA HIS A 84 30.36 11.09 -10.43
C HIS A 84 30.68 12.44 -9.82
N GLU A 85 30.12 13.52 -10.35
CA GLU A 85 30.33 14.90 -9.88
C GLU A 85 30.15 15.03 -8.35
N PHE A 86 29.47 14.04 -7.76
CA PHE A 86 29.11 13.92 -6.36
C PHE A 86 29.96 12.92 -5.57
N ASP A 87 31.01 12.32 -6.13
CA ASP A 87 31.91 11.38 -5.46
C ASP A 87 32.96 12.09 -4.60
N ASP A 88 33.15 13.39 -4.79
CA ASP A 88 34.23 14.17 -4.17
C ASP A 88 33.70 15.43 -3.44
N ILE A 89 32.63 15.26 -2.66
CA ILE A 89 31.97 16.34 -1.94
C ILE A 89 32.80 16.77 -0.73
N TRP A 90 32.92 18.09 -0.51
CA TRP A 90 33.63 18.65 0.63
C TRP A 90 33.02 18.20 1.97
N PRO A 91 33.84 17.96 3.01
CA PRO A 91 33.35 17.79 4.37
C PRO A 91 32.61 19.05 4.84
N LEU A 92 31.61 18.89 5.71
CA LEU A 92 30.73 19.98 6.12
C LEU A 92 31.48 21.23 6.61
N GLN A 93 32.59 21.06 7.32
CA GLN A 93 33.41 22.16 7.85
C GLN A 93 34.15 22.97 6.77
N LEU A 94 34.27 22.46 5.55
CA LEU A 94 34.91 23.15 4.43
C LEU A 94 33.89 23.77 3.46
N ILE A 95 32.58 23.59 3.73
CA ILE A 95 31.52 24.14 2.89
C ILE A 95 31.26 25.60 3.27
N SER A 96 31.35 26.48 2.27
CA SER A 96 30.96 27.88 2.42
C SER A 96 29.55 28.09 1.88
N ILE A 97 28.64 28.57 2.71
CA ILE A 97 27.25 28.88 2.31
C ILE A 97 27.19 30.04 1.29
N ARG A 98 28.24 30.87 1.24
CA ARG A 98 28.34 32.01 0.30
C ARG A 98 28.95 31.63 -1.04
N ASP A 99 29.49 30.41 -1.15
CA ASP A 99 30.07 29.89 -2.38
C ASP A 99 28.95 29.28 -3.24
N GLU A 100 28.54 29.99 -4.28
CA GLU A 100 27.43 29.58 -5.15
C GLU A 100 27.73 28.32 -5.96
N ASP A 101 29.00 28.03 -6.22
CA ASP A 101 29.41 26.84 -6.97
C ASP A 101 29.27 25.59 -6.10
N GLN A 102 29.80 25.64 -4.86
CA GLN A 102 29.61 24.58 -3.88
C GLN A 102 28.11 24.35 -3.60
N MET A 103 27.36 25.43 -3.37
CA MET A 103 25.92 25.35 -3.13
C MET A 103 25.17 24.87 -4.38
N GLY A 104 25.67 25.17 -5.59
CA GLY A 104 25.20 24.66 -6.88
C GLY A 104 25.23 23.14 -6.96
N ILE A 105 26.39 22.56 -6.67
CA ILE A 105 26.63 21.11 -6.68
C ILE A 105 25.77 20.43 -5.63
N LEU A 106 25.80 20.93 -4.39
CA LEU A 106 25.04 20.35 -3.27
C LEU A 106 23.53 20.42 -3.51
N TYR A 107 23.04 21.50 -4.10
CA TYR A 107 21.61 21.64 -4.42
C TYR A 107 21.17 20.61 -5.47
N ARG A 108 21.97 20.39 -6.53
CA ARG A 108 21.65 19.37 -7.55
C ARG A 108 21.59 17.97 -6.96
N LEU A 109 22.50 17.65 -6.04
CA LEU A 109 22.56 16.36 -5.37
C LEU A 109 21.41 16.16 -4.36
N LEU A 110 21.17 17.15 -3.50
CA LEU A 110 20.42 16.94 -2.27
C LEU A 110 18.98 17.45 -2.33
N ARG A 111 18.61 18.40 -3.20
CA ARG A 111 17.31 19.10 -3.14
C ARG A 111 16.06 18.19 -3.15
N LYS A 112 16.15 16.99 -3.73
CA LYS A 112 15.05 16.02 -3.80
C LYS A 112 15.16 14.89 -2.77
N LEU A 113 16.20 14.89 -1.94
CA LEU A 113 16.39 13.86 -0.93
C LEU A 113 15.30 14.00 0.16
N PRO A 114 14.50 12.95 0.44
CA PRO A 114 13.42 13.04 1.44
C PRO A 114 13.92 13.44 2.84
N HIS A 115 15.16 13.07 3.17
CA HIS A 115 15.77 13.35 4.48
C HIS A 115 16.03 14.84 4.70
N ILE A 116 16.51 15.57 3.68
CA ILE A 116 16.74 17.01 3.81
C ILE A 116 15.42 17.79 3.76
N ILE A 117 14.46 17.32 2.95
CA ILE A 117 13.10 17.88 2.90
C ILE A 117 12.44 17.73 4.27
N ARG A 118 12.52 16.54 4.88
CA ARG A 118 12.01 16.31 6.22
C ARG A 118 12.69 17.20 7.26
N PHE A 119 14.01 17.32 7.22
CA PHE A 119 14.73 18.22 8.12
C PHE A 119 14.24 19.67 7.99
N TYR A 120 14.03 20.14 6.75
CA TYR A 120 13.48 21.47 6.51
C TYR A 120 12.07 21.62 7.10
N LEU A 121 11.18 20.66 6.83
CA LEU A 121 9.82 20.69 7.33
C LEU A 121 9.76 20.67 8.86
N ASP A 122 10.51 19.77 9.50
CA ASP A 122 10.48 19.55 10.95
C ASP A 122 11.09 20.74 11.73
N ASN A 123 12.09 21.43 11.17
CA ASN A 123 12.84 22.46 11.90
C ASN A 123 12.45 23.90 11.55
N PHE A 124 11.82 24.14 10.40
CA PHE A 124 11.50 25.51 9.94
C PHE A 124 10.01 25.71 9.68
N ILE A 125 9.33 24.73 9.07
CA ILE A 125 7.93 24.89 8.65
C ILE A 125 6.98 24.48 9.76
N PHE A 126 7.05 23.23 10.21
CA PHE A 126 6.11 22.68 11.19
C PHE A 126 6.08 23.44 12.52
N PRO A 127 7.19 23.93 13.09
CA PRO A 127 7.11 24.77 14.28
C PRO A 127 6.23 26.01 14.06
N VAL A 128 6.32 26.64 12.89
CA VAL A 128 5.56 27.85 12.57
C VAL A 128 4.12 27.53 12.15
N THR A 129 3.88 26.41 11.45
CA THR A 129 2.57 26.10 10.85
C THR A 129 1.71 25.15 11.67
N CYS A 130 2.32 24.27 12.45
CA CYS A 130 1.64 23.24 13.24
C CYS A 130 1.43 23.65 14.71
N GLU A 131 2.05 24.74 15.17
CA GLU A 131 1.61 25.42 16.39
C GLU A 131 0.17 25.90 16.25
N HIS A 132 -0.61 25.77 17.33
CA HIS A 132 -2.05 26.01 17.41
C HIS A 132 -2.52 27.14 16.48
N LYS A 133 -3.11 26.75 15.34
CA LYS A 133 -3.81 27.68 14.44
C LYS A 133 -5.29 27.70 14.80
N SER A 134 -5.86 28.90 14.86
CA SER A 134 -7.31 29.11 15.03
C SER A 134 -8.11 28.49 13.88
N LEU A 135 -7.51 28.33 12.70
CA LEU A 135 -8.10 27.68 11.54
C LEU A 135 -7.19 26.55 11.06
N LYS A 136 -7.78 25.36 10.87
CA LYS A 136 -7.10 24.16 10.34
C LYS A 136 -7.89 23.64 9.14
N LEU A 137 -7.19 23.35 8.04
CA LEU A 137 -7.77 22.62 6.92
C LEU A 137 -7.70 21.12 7.26
N SER A 138 -8.85 20.46 7.26
CA SER A 138 -8.98 19.01 7.46
C SER A 138 -9.69 18.42 6.25
N ALA A 139 -9.31 17.21 5.87
CA ALA A 139 -10.02 16.41 4.88
C ALA A 139 -10.39 15.07 5.51
N SER A 140 -11.65 14.67 5.36
CA SER A 140 -12.21 13.45 5.91
C SER A 140 -13.23 12.86 4.93
N GLY A 141 -13.59 11.58 5.11
CA GLY A 141 -14.64 10.95 4.31
C GLY A 141 -16.00 11.66 4.40
N GLN A 142 -16.25 12.46 5.45
CA GLN A 142 -17.44 13.31 5.55
C GLN A 142 -17.49 14.36 4.42
N ASP A 143 -16.32 14.84 3.98
CA ASP A 143 -16.24 15.80 2.88
C ASP A 143 -16.70 15.17 1.56
N LEU A 144 -16.64 13.83 1.43
CA LEU A 144 -17.20 13.11 0.28
C LEU A 144 -18.72 13.29 0.15
N GLY A 145 -19.42 13.49 1.27
CA GLY A 145 -20.85 13.77 1.29
C GLY A 145 -21.17 15.25 1.49
N SER A 146 -20.18 16.13 1.58
CA SER A 146 -20.39 17.56 1.75
C SER A 146 -20.62 18.27 0.41
N SER A 147 -21.21 19.45 0.50
CA SER A 147 -21.47 20.35 -0.61
C SER A 147 -20.20 21.06 -1.10
N ILE A 148 -19.09 20.93 -0.38
CA ILE A 148 -17.80 21.56 -0.70
C ILE A 148 -17.24 20.99 -2.02
N ILE A 149 -17.40 19.68 -2.24
CA ILE A 149 -16.80 19.00 -3.40
C ILE A 149 -17.85 18.71 -4.50
N TRP A 150 -19.10 18.36 -4.16
CA TRP A 150 -20.16 18.10 -5.15
C TRP A 150 -21.47 18.83 -4.81
N GLY A 151 -22.06 19.49 -5.82
CA GLY A 151 -23.36 20.14 -5.68
C GLY A 151 -24.55 19.18 -5.59
N ARG A 152 -24.43 17.95 -6.11
CA ARG A 152 -25.46 16.90 -6.05
C ARG A 152 -24.85 15.59 -5.62
N ARG A 153 -25.51 14.92 -4.69
CA ARG A 153 -25.04 13.70 -4.02
C ARG A 153 -26.18 12.69 -3.99
N LEU A 154 -25.87 11.46 -4.34
CA LEU A 154 -26.79 10.33 -4.30
C LEU A 154 -26.00 9.17 -3.71
N GLY A 155 -26.60 8.46 -2.76
CA GLY A 155 -26.00 7.30 -2.11
C GLY A 155 -27.05 6.26 -1.81
N PHE A 156 -26.65 5.00 -1.82
CA PHE A 156 -27.42 3.89 -1.28
C PHE A 156 -26.49 3.10 -0.35
N SER A 157 -27.05 2.53 0.71
CA SER A 157 -26.36 1.61 1.60
C SER A 157 -27.04 0.25 1.52
N GLY A 158 -26.25 -0.81 1.35
CA GLY A 158 -26.71 -2.19 1.51
C GLY A 158 -26.54 -2.72 2.94
N THR A 159 -26.14 -1.86 3.88
CA THR A 159 -25.94 -2.22 5.29
C THR A 159 -27.05 -1.62 6.14
N PRO A 160 -27.41 -2.23 7.29
CA PRO A 160 -28.40 -1.69 8.20
C PRO A 160 -27.90 -0.45 8.98
N SER A 161 -26.69 0.05 8.68
CA SER A 161 -26.13 1.24 9.32
C SER A 161 -26.77 2.51 8.76
N ASP A 162 -27.07 3.44 9.65
CA ASP A 162 -27.55 4.79 9.38
C ASP A 162 -26.41 5.83 9.28
N MET A 163 -25.15 5.39 9.32
CA MET A 163 -24.01 6.30 9.28
C MET A 163 -23.84 6.92 7.90
N LEU A 164 -24.13 8.21 7.81
CA LEU A 164 -23.96 9.02 6.61
C LEU A 164 -23.13 10.28 6.93
N PRO A 165 -22.49 10.89 5.92
CA PRO A 165 -22.01 12.26 6.04
C PRO A 165 -23.13 13.21 6.50
N ARG A 166 -22.86 14.08 7.47
CA ARG A 166 -23.89 14.94 8.10
C ARG A 166 -24.69 15.77 7.09
N GLU A 167 -24.02 16.24 6.04
CA GLU A 167 -24.66 17.06 4.99
C GLU A 167 -25.53 16.25 4.00
N MET A 168 -25.50 14.91 4.05
CA MET A 168 -26.41 14.05 3.29
C MET A 168 -27.78 13.91 3.97
N GLY A 169 -27.93 14.38 5.21
CA GLY A 169 -29.18 14.30 5.97
C GLY A 169 -29.39 12.93 6.61
N GLU A 170 -30.65 12.50 6.67
CA GLU A 170 -31.05 11.25 7.32
C GLU A 170 -31.11 10.08 6.34
N CYS A 171 -30.72 8.90 6.81
CA CYS A 171 -30.86 7.67 6.06
C CYS A 171 -32.34 7.31 5.93
N GLN A 172 -32.83 7.20 4.69
CA GLN A 172 -34.18 6.72 4.42
C GLN A 172 -34.15 5.22 4.18
N PHE A 173 -34.63 4.46 5.17
CA PHE A 173 -34.76 3.02 5.06
C PHE A 173 -35.91 2.66 4.13
N GLU A 174 -35.66 1.72 3.22
CA GLU A 174 -36.71 1.17 2.36
C GLU A 174 -37.70 0.35 3.21
N PRO A 175 -39.00 0.71 3.23
CA PRO A 175 -39.98 -0.01 4.04
C PRO A 175 -40.09 -1.48 3.66
N GLY A 176 -40.00 -2.35 4.67
CA GLY A 176 -40.20 -3.79 4.53
C GLY A 176 -38.99 -4.59 4.06
N SER A 177 -37.81 -3.97 3.86
CA SER A 177 -36.60 -4.69 3.43
C SER A 177 -36.15 -5.74 4.45
N ASP A 178 -36.08 -5.39 5.74
CA ASP A 178 -35.76 -6.36 6.81
C ASP A 178 -36.84 -7.45 6.92
N GLY A 179 -38.11 -7.06 6.75
CA GLY A 179 -39.23 -7.99 6.76
C GLY A 179 -39.12 -9.04 5.64
N LYS A 180 -38.67 -8.63 4.44
CA LYS A 180 -38.40 -9.55 3.33
C LYS A 180 -37.26 -10.51 3.66
N VAL A 181 -36.17 -10.03 4.28
CA VAL A 181 -35.06 -10.89 4.70
C VAL A 181 -35.54 -11.96 5.67
N VAL A 182 -36.26 -11.59 6.73
CA VAL A 182 -36.82 -12.54 7.70
C VAL A 182 -37.82 -13.49 7.04
N HIS A 183 -38.70 -12.97 6.17
CA HIS A 183 -39.66 -13.79 5.44
C HIS A 183 -38.98 -14.90 4.63
N TYR A 184 -37.98 -14.57 3.81
CA TYR A 184 -37.26 -15.57 3.02
C TYR A 184 -36.43 -16.52 3.89
N LEU A 185 -35.77 -16.04 4.94
CA LEU A 185 -34.97 -16.88 5.84
C LEU A 185 -35.82 -17.85 6.68
N THR A 186 -37.12 -17.58 6.83
CA THR A 186 -38.05 -18.42 7.58
C THR A 186 -39.00 -19.22 6.69
N ASP A 187 -39.00 -19.00 5.37
CA ASP A 187 -39.82 -19.75 4.42
C ASP A 187 -39.18 -21.14 4.15
N PRO A 188 -39.81 -22.24 4.58
CA PRO A 188 -39.25 -23.59 4.39
C PRO A 188 -39.22 -24.06 2.94
N THR A 189 -39.86 -23.33 2.01
CA THR A 189 -39.77 -23.58 0.56
C THR A 189 -38.51 -22.99 -0.07
N VAL A 190 -37.87 -22.03 0.62
CA VAL A 190 -36.66 -21.33 0.17
C VAL A 190 -35.45 -21.78 0.98
N VAL A 191 -35.59 -21.88 2.30
CA VAL A 191 -34.50 -22.24 3.22
C VAL A 191 -34.79 -23.57 3.89
N THR A 192 -33.81 -24.47 3.85
CA THR A 192 -33.83 -25.72 4.60
C THR A 192 -32.63 -25.78 5.53
N THR A 193 -32.78 -26.52 6.63
CA THR A 193 -31.71 -26.70 7.62
C THR A 193 -31.29 -28.16 7.64
N GLN A 194 -29.98 -28.40 7.63
CA GLN A 194 -29.40 -29.73 7.79
C GLN A 194 -28.48 -29.75 9.00
N HIS A 195 -28.70 -30.71 9.90
CA HIS A 195 -27.80 -30.93 11.03
C HIS A 195 -26.58 -31.74 10.58
N LEU A 196 -25.40 -31.29 10.97
CA LEU A 196 -24.17 -32.06 10.78
C LEU A 196 -24.13 -33.24 11.76
N ALA A 197 -23.53 -34.34 11.33
CA ALA A 197 -23.37 -35.53 12.15
C ALA A 197 -22.44 -35.28 13.36
N ALA A 198 -22.59 -36.10 14.40
CA ALA A 198 -21.62 -36.12 15.50
C ALA A 198 -20.23 -36.50 14.97
N GLY A 199 -19.20 -35.75 15.36
CA GLY A 199 -17.84 -35.97 14.85
C GLY A 199 -17.59 -35.44 13.43
N TRP A 200 -18.38 -34.46 12.97
CA TRP A 200 -18.16 -33.79 11.70
C TRP A 200 -16.73 -33.25 11.55
N SER A 201 -16.26 -33.19 10.31
CA SER A 201 -15.02 -32.54 9.89
C SER A 201 -15.30 -31.54 8.76
N PRO A 202 -14.40 -30.56 8.51
CA PRO A 202 -14.49 -29.69 7.33
C PRO A 202 -14.71 -30.46 6.03
N THR A 203 -13.97 -31.55 5.82
CA THR A 203 -14.11 -32.40 4.63
C THR A 203 -15.47 -33.08 4.52
N SER A 204 -16.05 -33.54 5.64
CA SER A 204 -17.40 -34.13 5.63
C SER A 204 -18.48 -33.10 5.26
N VAL A 205 -18.27 -31.83 5.61
CA VAL A 205 -19.16 -30.73 5.18
C VAL A 205 -19.01 -30.50 3.68
N LEU A 206 -17.78 -30.47 3.16
CA LEU A 206 -17.54 -30.33 1.71
C LEU A 206 -18.12 -31.50 0.91
N ASP A 207 -18.08 -32.73 1.43
CA ASP A 207 -18.72 -33.90 0.80
C ASP A 207 -20.25 -33.76 0.74
N ALA A 208 -20.87 -33.26 1.81
CA ALA A 208 -22.31 -32.98 1.86
C ALA A 208 -22.69 -31.85 0.88
N VAL A 209 -21.87 -30.80 0.79
CA VAL A 209 -22.07 -29.69 -0.15
C VAL A 209 -21.96 -30.17 -1.60
N ALA A 210 -20.95 -31.00 -1.91
CA ALA A 210 -20.74 -31.53 -3.24
C ALA A 210 -21.92 -32.39 -3.74
N THR A 211 -22.62 -33.08 -2.83
CA THR A 211 -23.76 -33.96 -3.16
C THR A 211 -25.12 -33.26 -3.07
N GLY A 212 -25.23 -32.13 -2.36
CA GLY A 212 -26.49 -31.44 -2.07
C GLY A 212 -27.10 -30.63 -3.21
N GLY A 213 -26.45 -30.57 -4.39
CA GLY A 213 -26.99 -29.85 -5.55
C GLY A 213 -26.85 -28.32 -5.48
N TYR A 214 -26.05 -27.81 -4.54
CA TYR A 214 -25.77 -26.38 -4.38
C TYR A 214 -24.90 -25.82 -5.51
N THR A 215 -24.96 -24.51 -5.72
CA THR A 215 -24.12 -23.77 -6.69
C THR A 215 -23.07 -22.90 -6.01
N ALA A 216 -23.20 -22.68 -4.71
CA ALA A 216 -22.24 -21.94 -3.90
C ALA A 216 -22.21 -22.46 -2.46
N LEU A 217 -21.08 -22.23 -1.80
CA LEU A 217 -20.89 -22.41 -0.36
C LEU A 217 -20.40 -21.09 0.23
N ILE A 218 -21.10 -20.59 1.24
CA ILE A 218 -20.75 -19.38 1.98
C ILE A 218 -20.44 -19.80 3.41
N ASP A 219 -19.18 -19.79 3.81
CA ASP A 219 -18.74 -20.20 5.14
C ASP A 219 -18.79 -19.05 6.15
N THR A 220 -19.99 -18.57 6.46
CA THR A 220 -20.21 -17.47 7.42
C THR A 220 -19.87 -17.83 8.87
N GLY A 221 -19.57 -19.11 9.15
CA GLY A 221 -19.29 -19.61 10.50
C GLY A 221 -17.84 -20.02 10.72
N ALA A 222 -16.96 -19.86 9.72
CA ALA A 222 -15.61 -20.41 9.70
C ALA A 222 -15.59 -21.91 10.05
N LEU A 223 -16.52 -22.69 9.49
CA LEU A 223 -16.60 -24.15 9.68
C LEU A 223 -15.52 -24.88 8.89
N ILE A 224 -15.09 -24.35 7.74
CA ILE A 224 -14.08 -24.94 6.88
C ILE A 224 -12.69 -24.45 7.31
N THR A 225 -12.20 -25.02 8.40
CA THR A 225 -10.87 -24.69 8.95
C THR A 225 -9.78 -25.63 8.44
N GLY A 226 -8.53 -25.15 8.47
CA GLY A 226 -7.34 -25.95 8.13
C GLY A 226 -7.15 -26.22 6.64
N LEU A 227 -7.92 -25.55 5.78
CA LEU A 227 -7.79 -25.59 4.32
C LEU A 227 -7.71 -24.15 3.80
N SER A 228 -6.82 -23.91 2.85
CA SER A 228 -6.83 -22.72 2.02
C SER A 228 -8.00 -22.75 1.04
N ASN A 229 -8.41 -21.59 0.52
CA ASN A 229 -9.49 -21.50 -0.46
C ASN A 229 -9.20 -22.32 -1.73
N LEU A 230 -7.94 -22.39 -2.14
CA LEU A 230 -7.50 -23.25 -3.24
C LEU A 230 -7.69 -24.74 -2.90
N GLU A 231 -7.35 -25.17 -1.69
CA GLU A 231 -7.54 -26.56 -1.26
C GLU A 231 -9.02 -26.93 -1.19
N VAL A 232 -9.89 -26.01 -0.73
CA VAL A 232 -11.35 -26.20 -0.76
C VAL A 232 -11.85 -26.33 -2.19
N ALA A 233 -11.45 -25.43 -3.09
CA ALA A 233 -11.81 -25.48 -4.51
C ALA A 233 -11.34 -26.79 -5.17
N GLN A 234 -10.13 -27.25 -4.85
CA GLN A 234 -9.60 -28.52 -5.33
C GLN A 234 -10.40 -29.70 -4.79
N TYR A 235 -10.71 -29.70 -3.49
CA TYR A 235 -11.47 -30.76 -2.84
C TYR A 235 -12.86 -30.89 -3.47
N LEU A 236 -13.59 -29.78 -3.61
CA LEU A 236 -14.93 -29.74 -4.20
C LEU A 236 -14.94 -30.24 -5.65
N LEU A 237 -13.97 -29.85 -6.48
CA LEU A 237 -13.90 -30.32 -7.88
C LEU A 237 -13.50 -31.79 -8.01
N ARG A 238 -12.73 -32.33 -7.06
CA ARG A 238 -12.37 -33.77 -7.00
C ARG A 238 -13.49 -34.64 -6.41
N ALA A 239 -14.38 -34.07 -5.61
CA ALA A 239 -15.44 -34.80 -4.94
C ALA A 239 -16.34 -35.52 -5.96
N LYS A 240 -16.54 -36.83 -5.77
CA LYS A 240 -17.35 -37.65 -6.69
C LYS A 240 -18.80 -37.16 -6.81
N GLY A 241 -19.31 -36.53 -5.75
CA GLY A 241 -20.66 -35.97 -5.70
C GLY A 241 -20.82 -34.71 -6.56
N MET A 242 -19.75 -33.96 -6.81
CA MET A 242 -19.83 -32.65 -7.44
C MET A 242 -20.25 -32.76 -8.91
N PRO A 243 -21.40 -32.20 -9.32
CA PRO A 243 -21.92 -32.31 -10.68
C PRO A 243 -20.89 -31.91 -11.75
N LYS A 244 -20.80 -32.71 -12.83
CA LYS A 244 -19.87 -32.46 -13.95
C LYS A 244 -20.13 -31.14 -14.69
N LYS A 245 -21.32 -30.54 -14.53
CA LYS A 245 -21.64 -29.21 -15.08
C LYS A 245 -20.72 -28.12 -14.53
N PHE A 246 -20.21 -28.28 -13.31
CA PHE A 246 -19.33 -27.30 -12.68
C PHE A 246 -17.91 -27.49 -13.19
N ARG A 247 -17.55 -26.78 -14.25
CA ARG A 247 -16.26 -26.86 -14.92
C ARG A 247 -15.17 -26.02 -14.26
N GLY A 248 -15.54 -25.21 -13.27
CA GLY A 248 -14.58 -24.52 -12.40
C GLY A 248 -15.16 -24.17 -11.04
N CYS A 249 -14.28 -23.89 -10.08
CA CYS A 249 -14.62 -23.42 -8.74
C CYS A 249 -14.02 -22.03 -8.52
N VAL A 250 -14.87 -21.05 -8.24
CA VAL A 250 -14.49 -19.66 -8.00
C VAL A 250 -14.23 -19.45 -6.52
N TYR A 251 -13.17 -18.72 -6.18
CA TYR A 251 -12.80 -18.36 -4.82
C TYR A 251 -11.93 -17.09 -4.81
N LEU A 252 -11.59 -16.57 -3.63
CA LEU A 252 -10.63 -15.47 -3.47
C LEU A 252 -9.25 -16.00 -3.07
N ASP A 253 -8.22 -15.61 -3.81
CA ASP A 253 -6.83 -15.97 -3.50
C ASP A 253 -6.26 -15.16 -2.32
N GLU A 254 -5.02 -15.44 -1.94
CA GLU A 254 -4.33 -14.76 -0.83
C GLU A 254 -4.08 -13.26 -1.07
N ASP A 255 -4.25 -12.78 -2.31
CA ASP A 255 -4.15 -11.38 -2.71
C ASP A 255 -5.55 -10.73 -2.85
N ASP A 256 -6.60 -11.34 -2.30
CA ASP A 256 -8.02 -10.95 -2.37
C ASP A 256 -8.57 -10.84 -3.81
N ARG A 257 -7.98 -11.58 -4.76
CA ARG A 257 -8.43 -11.57 -6.17
C ARG A 257 -9.45 -12.66 -6.43
N GLN A 258 -10.49 -12.32 -7.18
CA GLN A 258 -11.44 -13.28 -7.70
C GLN A 258 -10.78 -14.15 -8.77
N VAL A 259 -10.64 -15.45 -8.48
CA VAL A 259 -10.01 -16.42 -9.37
C VAL A 259 -10.90 -17.65 -9.54
N VAL A 260 -10.68 -18.40 -10.61
CA VAL A 260 -11.35 -19.67 -10.87
C VAL A 260 -10.32 -20.78 -11.03
N LEU A 261 -10.52 -21.89 -10.34
CA LEU A 261 -9.81 -23.14 -10.57
C LEU A 261 -10.57 -23.95 -11.62
N MET A 262 -9.93 -24.23 -12.76
CA MET A 262 -10.52 -25.00 -13.85
C MET A 262 -10.44 -26.51 -13.55
N ARG A 263 -11.57 -27.23 -13.66
CA ARG A 263 -11.65 -28.67 -13.33
C ARG A 263 -10.76 -29.54 -14.21
N ASP A 264 -10.75 -29.26 -15.52
CA ASP A 264 -10.08 -30.13 -16.50
C ASP A 264 -8.55 -29.95 -16.48
N THR A 265 -8.08 -28.72 -16.24
CA THR A 265 -6.66 -28.35 -16.35
C THR A 265 -5.97 -28.14 -15.01
N TRP A 266 -6.72 -27.98 -13.92
CA TRP A 266 -6.24 -27.56 -12.60
C TRP A 266 -5.47 -26.23 -12.61
N LYS A 267 -5.69 -25.42 -13.66
CA LYS A 267 -5.11 -24.08 -13.76
C LYS A 267 -6.02 -23.08 -13.05
N ILE A 268 -5.37 -22.11 -12.43
CA ILE A 268 -6.01 -20.95 -11.82
C ILE A 268 -5.97 -19.82 -12.84
N GLU A 269 -7.10 -19.19 -13.09
CA GLU A 269 -7.22 -18.05 -14.00
C GLU A 269 -7.99 -16.92 -13.30
N PRO A 270 -7.69 -15.64 -13.60
CA PRO A 270 -8.51 -14.53 -13.12
C PRO A 270 -9.97 -14.71 -13.54
N LEU A 271 -10.92 -14.52 -12.62
CA LEU A 271 -12.34 -14.71 -12.91
C LEU A 271 -12.80 -13.83 -14.09
N ALA A 272 -12.28 -12.61 -14.19
CA ALA A 272 -12.57 -11.67 -15.28
C ALA A 272 -12.15 -12.17 -16.67
N ALA A 273 -11.20 -13.10 -16.75
CA ALA A 273 -10.74 -13.72 -17.99
C ALA A 273 -11.40 -15.09 -18.25
N CYS A 274 -12.24 -15.57 -17.32
CA CYS A 274 -12.86 -16.88 -17.39
C CYS A 274 -13.99 -16.93 -18.43
N GLY A 275 -13.87 -17.85 -19.40
CA GLY A 275 -14.91 -18.09 -20.42
C GLY A 275 -16.09 -18.96 -19.98
N LEU A 276 -16.09 -19.50 -18.76
CA LEU A 276 -17.20 -20.32 -18.27
C LEU A 276 -18.45 -19.47 -18.06
N GLN A 277 -19.63 -20.01 -18.34
CA GLN A 277 -20.91 -19.39 -17.99
C GLN A 277 -21.17 -19.50 -16.48
N TRP A 278 -22.02 -18.64 -15.92
CA TRP A 278 -22.32 -18.62 -14.48
C TRP A 278 -22.81 -19.98 -13.95
N HIS A 279 -23.64 -20.68 -14.72
CA HIS A 279 -24.18 -21.99 -14.35
C HIS A 279 -23.15 -23.14 -14.45
N GLU A 280 -21.98 -22.90 -15.05
CA GLU A 280 -20.85 -23.84 -15.13
C GLU A 280 -19.86 -23.68 -13.97
N ARG A 281 -20.14 -22.78 -13.01
CA ARG A 281 -19.23 -22.44 -11.91
C ARG A 281 -19.85 -22.83 -10.57
N PHE A 282 -19.03 -23.38 -9.69
CA PHE A 282 -19.33 -23.45 -8.26
C PHE A 282 -18.58 -22.31 -7.56
N THR A 283 -19.16 -21.65 -6.56
CA THR A 283 -18.49 -20.54 -5.86
C THR A 283 -18.29 -20.85 -4.39
N PHE A 284 -17.07 -20.66 -3.89
CA PHE A 284 -16.76 -20.77 -2.47
C PHE A 284 -16.38 -19.39 -1.91
N TYR A 285 -17.08 -18.98 -0.85
CA TYR A 285 -16.74 -17.82 -0.03
C TYR A 285 -16.28 -18.33 1.33
N ASP A 286 -15.04 -18.01 1.70
CA ASP A 286 -14.59 -18.18 3.08
C ASP A 286 -15.22 -17.13 4.00
N MET A 287 -14.98 -17.27 5.31
CA MET A 287 -15.49 -16.35 6.33
C MET A 287 -15.17 -14.88 6.05
N ILE A 288 -13.92 -14.58 5.68
CA ILE A 288 -13.41 -13.21 5.53
C ILE A 288 -14.09 -12.52 4.34
N HIS A 289 -14.35 -13.28 3.28
CA HIS A 289 -14.87 -12.79 2.01
C HIS A 289 -16.38 -12.96 1.85
N THR A 290 -17.12 -13.19 2.94
CA THR A 290 -18.59 -13.28 2.92
C THR A 290 -19.32 -11.94 2.78
N THR A 291 -18.60 -10.81 2.85
CA THR A 291 -19.19 -9.46 2.79
C THR A 291 -18.55 -8.59 1.71
N GLY A 292 -19.35 -7.79 1.02
CA GLY A 292 -18.87 -6.76 0.06
C GLY A 292 -18.32 -7.29 -1.27
N MET A 293 -18.47 -8.59 -1.55
CA MET A 293 -17.93 -9.27 -2.72
C MET A 293 -19.05 -9.86 -3.56
N ASP A 294 -19.31 -9.28 -4.74
CA ASP A 294 -20.22 -9.88 -5.73
C ASP A 294 -19.42 -10.73 -6.71
N ILE A 295 -19.69 -12.03 -6.74
CA ILE A 295 -19.16 -12.95 -7.75
C ILE A 295 -20.28 -13.27 -8.74
N LYS A 296 -20.08 -12.86 -10.00
CA LYS A 296 -20.96 -13.13 -11.13
C LYS A 296 -20.37 -14.23 -12.01
#